data_AF-A0A1M6WAM2-F1
#
_entry.id   AF-A0A1M6WAM2-F1
#
_cell.length_a   1.000
_cell.length_b   1.000
_cell.length_c   1.000
_cell.angle_alpha   90.00
_cell.angle_beta   90.00
_cell.angle_gamma   90.00
#
_symmetry.space_group_name_H-M   'P 1'
#
loop_
_entity.id
_entity.type
_entity.pdbx_description
1 polymer ?
#
loop_
_entity_poly.entity_id
_entity_poly.type
_entity_poly.pdbx_seq_one_letter_code
_entity_poly.pdbx_strand_id
1 'polypeptide(L)'
;MSNHPSNSDAPRTSFLSKTMPRALTPRREQRVQRLADLERLLWIGQHGSLGPRGMLLNTYERNFPVSYLAMQLEIARHGKPPGLVEIAELIELGLKTWQPRIVD
;
A
#
# COMPACT_ATOMS: atom_id res chain seq x y z
N MET A 1 3.41 2.87 31.01
CA MET A 1 3.25 4.12 30.26
C MET A 1 2.57 3.79 28.93
N SER A 2 1.31 4.21 28.83
CA SER A 2 0.49 4.46 27.64
C SER A 2 0.59 3.50 26.42
N ASN A 3 -0.31 2.52 26.38
CA ASN A 3 -0.72 1.84 25.15
C ASN A 3 -1.39 2.84 24.20
N HIS A 4 -0.74 3.19 23.09
CA HIS A 4 -1.41 3.85 21.97
C HIS A 4 -1.56 2.89 20.79
N PRO A 5 -2.71 2.22 20.63
CA PRO A 5 -3.16 1.81 19.32
C PRO A 5 -4.02 2.95 18.77
N SER A 6 -3.43 3.99 18.16
CA SER A 6 -4.21 4.84 17.25
C SER A 6 -4.39 4.08 15.93
N ASN A 7 -5.10 2.96 16.01
CA ASN A 7 -5.32 2.04 14.92
C ASN A 7 -6.77 2.23 14.48
N SER A 8 -7.04 3.32 13.75
CA SER A 8 -8.28 3.35 12.97
C SER A 8 -8.17 2.20 11.97
N ASP A 9 -9.04 1.20 12.08
CA ASP A 9 -9.21 0.15 11.06
C ASP A 9 -9.74 0.71 9.73
N ALA A 10 -9.99 2.03 9.67
CA ALA A 10 -10.32 2.74 8.46
C ALA A 10 -9.15 2.70 7.45
N PRO A 11 -9.43 2.40 6.17
CA PRO A 11 -8.45 2.47 5.09
C PRO A 11 -7.79 3.84 4.98
N ARG A 12 -6.46 3.87 4.81
CA ARG A 12 -5.67 5.09 4.61
C ARG A 12 -5.60 5.52 3.15
N THR A 13 -5.83 4.59 2.23
CA THR A 13 -5.79 4.79 0.78
C THR A 13 -7.18 4.71 0.17
N SER A 14 -7.45 5.59 -0.78
CA SER A 14 -8.65 5.58 -1.60
C SER A 14 -8.74 4.31 -2.46
N PHE A 15 -7.59 3.70 -2.82
CA PHE A 15 -7.57 2.41 -3.48
C PHE A 15 -8.22 1.31 -2.61
N LEU A 16 -7.81 1.20 -1.35
CA LEU A 16 -8.38 0.19 -0.44
C LEU A 16 -9.85 0.49 -0.13
N SER A 17 -10.19 1.75 0.16
CA SER A 17 -11.57 2.14 0.47
C SER A 17 -12.55 1.86 -0.68
N LYS A 18 -12.13 2.02 -1.94
CA LYS A 18 -12.95 1.72 -3.13
C LYS A 18 -13.03 0.23 -3.45
N THR A 19 -12.07 -0.57 -3.02
CA THR A 19 -12.01 -2.00 -3.34
C THR A 19 -12.70 -2.88 -2.29
N MET A 20 -12.73 -2.46 -1.02
CA MET A 20 -13.39 -3.19 0.07
C MET A 20 -14.89 -3.49 -0.20
N PRO A 21 -15.73 -2.53 -0.65
CA PRO A 21 -17.17 -2.78 -0.85
C PRO A 21 -17.48 -3.80 -1.95
N ARG A 22 -16.51 -4.14 -2.81
CA ARG A 22 -16.69 -5.10 -3.92
C ARG A 22 -16.44 -6.56 -3.49
N ALA A 23 -16.18 -6.82 -2.22
CA ALA A 23 -15.91 -8.14 -1.67
C ALA A 23 -17.22 -8.91 -1.35
N LEU A 24 -17.75 -9.67 -2.31
CA LEU A 24 -18.94 -10.52 -2.13
C LEU A 24 -18.62 -12.03 -2.06
N THR A 25 -17.37 -12.43 -1.77
CA THR A 25 -16.99 -13.86 -1.65
C THR A 25 -15.82 -14.07 -0.66
N PRO A 26 -15.66 -15.28 -0.06
CA PRO A 26 -14.58 -15.57 0.91
C PRO A 26 -13.16 -15.40 0.36
N ARG A 27 -12.95 -15.71 -0.94
CA ARG A 27 -11.66 -15.45 -1.60
C ARG A 27 -11.34 -13.95 -1.69
N ARG A 28 -12.37 -13.09 -1.76
CA ARG A 28 -12.21 -11.63 -1.75
C ARG A 28 -11.95 -11.09 -0.35
N GLU A 29 -12.51 -11.68 0.70
CA GLU A 29 -12.21 -11.30 2.10
C GLU A 29 -10.73 -11.53 2.46
N GLN A 30 -10.18 -12.70 2.13
CA GLN A 30 -8.76 -12.98 2.32
C GLN A 30 -7.87 -12.00 1.55
N ARG A 31 -8.28 -11.61 0.34
CA ARG A 31 -7.59 -10.59 -0.45
C ARG A 31 -7.66 -9.24 0.26
N VAL A 32 -8.82 -8.82 0.75
CA VAL A 32 -8.98 -7.55 1.48
C VAL A 32 -8.09 -7.51 2.71
N GLN A 33 -8.04 -8.58 3.50
CA GLN A 33 -7.17 -8.66 4.67
C GLN A 33 -5.69 -8.46 4.28
N ARG A 34 -5.22 -9.16 3.25
CA ARG A 34 -3.85 -9.00 2.73
C ARG A 34 -3.56 -7.58 2.24
N LEU A 35 -4.55 -6.91 1.62
CA LEU A 35 -4.40 -5.53 1.17
C LEU A 35 -4.37 -4.53 2.34
N ALA A 36 -5.16 -4.77 3.39
CA ALA A 36 -5.11 -3.96 4.61
C ALA A 36 -3.76 -4.12 5.34
N ASP A 37 -3.25 -5.35 5.42
CA ASP A 37 -1.93 -5.61 5.99
C ASP A 37 -0.81 -4.97 5.17
N LEU A 38 -0.90 -5.03 3.83
CA LEU A 38 0.00 -4.32 2.92
C LEU A 38 -0.02 -2.81 3.17
N GLU A 39 -1.19 -2.17 3.22
CA GLU A 39 -1.32 -0.73 3.48
C GLU A 39 -0.69 -0.33 4.82
N ARG A 40 -0.92 -1.13 5.86
CA ARG A 40 -0.33 -0.93 7.19
C ARG A 40 1.20 -1.01 7.15
N LEU A 41 1.76 -2.01 6.46
CA LEU A 41 3.21 -2.17 6.33
C LEU A 41 3.84 -1.03 5.53
N LEU A 42 3.20 -0.59 4.44
CA LEU A 42 3.65 0.58 3.68
C LEU A 42 3.66 1.84 4.55
N TRP A 43 2.61 2.06 5.34
CA TRP A 43 2.54 3.19 6.26
C TRP A 43 3.67 3.17 7.30
N ILE A 44 3.92 2.01 7.93
CA ILE A 44 5.02 1.84 8.89
C ILE A 44 6.37 2.06 8.21
N GLY A 45 6.58 1.52 7.01
CA GLY A 45 7.82 1.69 6.26
C GLY A 45 8.11 3.13 5.86
N GLN A 46 7.07 3.94 5.62
CA GLN A 46 7.21 5.36 5.30
C GLN A 46 7.55 6.22 6.52
N HIS A 47 7.08 5.86 7.72
CA HIS A 47 7.16 6.70 8.92
C HIS A 47 8.05 6.11 10.03
N GLY A 48 8.68 4.96 9.80
CA GLY A 48 9.43 4.24 10.81
C GLY A 48 10.20 3.05 10.23
N SER A 49 10.51 2.06 11.09
CA SER A 49 11.27 0.87 10.69
C SER A 49 10.38 -0.37 10.66
N LEU A 50 10.49 -1.16 9.59
CA LEU A 50 9.75 -2.40 9.41
C LEU A 50 10.39 -3.60 10.13
N GLY A 51 11.70 -3.57 10.36
CA GLY A 51 12.44 -4.70 10.90
C GLY A 51 12.15 -6.02 10.16
N PRO A 52 11.91 -7.15 10.86
CA PRO A 52 11.59 -8.43 10.24
C PRO A 52 10.33 -8.42 9.35
N ARG A 53 9.39 -7.50 9.58
CA ARG A 53 8.16 -7.38 8.77
C ARG A 53 8.44 -6.92 7.34
N GLY A 54 9.66 -6.45 7.03
CA GLY A 54 10.09 -6.14 5.67
C GLY A 54 10.03 -7.35 4.74
N MET A 55 10.26 -8.58 5.24
CA MET A 55 10.12 -9.79 4.43
C MET A 55 8.67 -10.02 3.96
N LEU A 56 7.70 -9.68 4.81
CA LEU A 56 6.28 -9.77 4.47
C LEU A 56 5.90 -8.71 3.42
N LEU A 57 6.45 -7.50 3.55
CA LEU A 57 6.27 -6.45 2.55
C LEU A 57 6.81 -6.85 1.17
N ASN A 58 8.02 -7.43 1.11
CA ASN A 58 8.60 -7.96 -0.13
C ASN A 58 7.73 -9.07 -0.75
N THR A 59 7.06 -9.87 0.08
CA THR A 59 6.14 -10.91 -0.39
C THR A 59 4.88 -10.29 -0.99
N TYR A 60 4.32 -9.26 -0.36
CA TYR A 60 3.14 -8.57 -0.90
C TYR A 60 3.44 -7.77 -2.17
N GLU A 61 4.62 -7.14 -2.27
CA GLU A 61 5.08 -6.46 -3.49
C GLU A 61 5.01 -7.40 -4.70
N ARG A 62 5.52 -8.64 -4.56
CA ARG A 62 5.51 -9.63 -5.65
C ARG A 62 4.11 -10.14 -5.99
N ASN A 63 3.27 -10.35 -4.97
CA ASN A 63 1.94 -10.95 -5.16
C ASN A 63 0.87 -9.92 -5.57
N PHE A 64 1.06 -8.64 -5.25
CA PHE A 64 0.10 -7.57 -5.45
C PHE A 64 0.77 -6.28 -5.99
N PRO A 65 1.51 -6.34 -7.11
CA PRO A 65 2.35 -5.22 -7.58
C PRO A 65 1.55 -3.94 -7.84
N VAL A 66 0.36 -4.06 -8.44
CA VAL A 66 -0.54 -2.92 -8.69
C VAL A 66 -0.99 -2.27 -7.38
N SER A 67 -1.42 -3.08 -6.41
CA SER A 67 -1.91 -2.55 -5.13
C SER A 67 -0.77 -1.96 -4.30
N TYR A 68 0.40 -2.59 -4.33
CA TYR A 68 1.61 -2.08 -3.70
C TYR A 68 1.96 -0.69 -4.22
N LEU A 69 2.11 -0.53 -5.53
CA LEU A 69 2.49 0.76 -6.13
C LEU A 69 1.40 1.83 -5.93
N ALA A 70 0.13 1.47 -6.13
CA ALA A 70 -0.98 2.40 -5.93
C ALA A 70 -0.99 2.95 -4.49
N MET A 71 -0.90 2.07 -3.49
CA MET A 71 -0.91 2.46 -2.08
C MET A 71 0.37 3.19 -1.68
N GLN A 72 1.54 2.73 -2.14
CA GLN A 72 2.83 3.36 -1.82
C GLN A 72 2.86 4.80 -2.33
N LEU A 73 2.44 5.03 -3.59
CA LEU A 73 2.36 6.37 -4.17
C LEU A 73 1.37 7.25 -3.44
N GLU A 74 0.19 6.73 -3.13
CA GLU A 74 -0.84 7.49 -2.42
C GLU A 74 -0.38 7.91 -1.02
N ILE A 75 0.28 7.00 -0.29
CA ILE A 75 0.88 7.28 1.03
C ILE A 75 1.99 8.32 0.90
N ALA A 76 2.91 8.15 -0.05
CA ALA A 76 4.02 9.09 -0.28
C ALA A 76 3.54 10.50 -0.69
N ARG A 77 2.34 10.60 -1.26
CA ARG A 77 1.70 11.86 -1.70
C ARG A 77 0.66 12.40 -0.72
N HIS A 78 0.72 11.98 0.54
CA HIS A 78 -0.22 12.43 1.59
C HIS A 78 -1.70 12.20 1.23
N GLY A 79 -2.01 11.05 0.65
CA GLY A 79 -3.39 10.64 0.32
C GLY A 79 -3.86 11.05 -1.07
N LYS A 80 -3.01 11.65 -1.92
CA LYS A 80 -3.38 11.93 -3.32
C LYS A 80 -3.22 10.67 -4.17
N PRO A 81 -4.30 10.18 -4.82
CA PRO A 81 -4.23 8.96 -5.61
C PRO A 81 -3.31 9.16 -6.83
N PRO A 82 -2.50 8.15 -7.19
CA PRO A 82 -1.69 8.19 -8.39
C PRO A 82 -2.52 8.07 -9.67
N GLY A 83 -1.93 8.50 -10.79
CA GLY A 83 -2.50 8.29 -12.12
C GLY A 83 -2.40 6.82 -12.54
N LEU A 84 -3.38 6.33 -13.30
CA LEU A 84 -3.36 4.95 -13.82
C LEU A 84 -2.18 4.71 -14.78
N VAL A 85 -1.89 5.69 -15.64
CA VAL A 85 -0.76 5.63 -16.59
C VAL A 85 0.57 5.52 -15.84
N GLU A 86 0.74 6.30 -14.78
CA GLU A 86 1.94 6.28 -13.94
C GLU A 86 2.15 4.91 -13.27
N ILE A 87 1.08 4.33 -12.70
CA ILE A 87 1.17 2.98 -12.12
C ILE A 87 1.55 1.95 -13.20
N ALA A 88 0.94 2.02 -14.38
CA ALA A 88 1.22 1.10 -15.47
C ALA A 88 2.68 1.21 -15.95
N GLU A 89 3.17 2.43 -16.15
CA GLU A 89 4.55 2.70 -16.55
C GLU A 89 5.54 2.16 -15.52
N LEU A 90 5.32 2.39 -14.21
CA LEU A 90 6.18 1.85 -13.17
C LEU A 90 6.22 0.32 -13.15
N ILE A 91 5.08 -0.33 -13.39
CA ILE A 91 5.02 -1.80 -13.49
C ILE A 91 5.79 -2.30 -14.72
N GLU A 92 5.56 -1.69 -15.89
CA GLU A 92 6.20 -2.09 -17.14
C GLU A 92 7.72 -1.90 -17.09
N LEU A 93 8.18 -0.82 -16.46
CA LEU A 93 9.60 -0.53 -16.25
C LEU A 93 10.24 -1.37 -15.12
N GLY A 94 9.46 -2.20 -14.42
CA GLY A 94 9.94 -2.96 -13.26
C GLY A 94 10.38 -2.08 -12.09
N LEU A 95 9.91 -0.83 -12.04
CA LEU A 95 10.24 0.14 -11.02
C LEU A 95 9.38 -0.11 -9.78
N LYS A 96 10.02 -0.69 -8.76
CA LYS A 96 9.41 -1.19 -7.53
C LYS A 96 9.27 -0.16 -6.42
N THR A 97 9.83 1.02 -6.62
CA THR A 97 9.78 2.13 -5.66
C THR A 97 9.64 3.43 -6.42
N TRP A 98 8.64 4.23 -6.08
CA TRP A 98 8.61 5.62 -6.48
C TRP A 98 9.80 6.33 -5.83
N GLN A 99 10.75 6.77 -6.65
CA GLN A 99 11.71 7.78 -6.22
C GLN A 99 11.10 9.14 -6.58
N PRO A 100 10.96 10.08 -5.63
CA PRO A 100 10.66 11.45 -6.01
C PRO A 100 11.72 11.87 -7.03
N ARG A 101 11.29 12.35 -8.21
CA ARG A 101 12.22 13.10 -9.05
C ARG A 101 12.67 14.26 -8.18
N ILE A 102 13.95 14.28 -7.82
CA ILE A 102 14.60 15.50 -7.34
C ILE A 102 14.52 16.43 -8.55
N VAL A 103 13.57 17.36 -8.50
CA VAL A 103 13.50 18.45 -9.46
C VAL A 103 14.43 19.50 -8.88
N ASP A 104 15.58 19.69 -9.51
CA ASP A 104 16.50 20.80 -9.24
C ASP A 104 15.82 22.16 -9.50
#